data_AF-A0A2Z5ZM79-F1
#
_entry.id   AF-A0A2Z5ZM79-F1
#
_cell.length_a   1.000
_cell.length_b   1.000
_cell.length_c   1.000
_cell.angle_alpha   90.00
_cell.angle_beta   90.00
_cell.angle_gamma   90.00
#
_symmetry.space_group_name_H-M   'P 1'
#
loop_
_entity.id
_entity.type
_entity.pdbx_description
1 polymer ?
#
loop_
_entity_poly.entity_id
_entity_poly.type
_entity_poly.pdbx_seq_one_letter_code
_entity_poly.pdbx_strand_id
1 'polypeptide(L)'
;MHKKIAVTPLWKGVASTMPTDVLARGQHAALISVSIAPCDRVWSARERLADELVRVCYGSDMPECNRTALACMMRILVEQAVPGLPSQHVQRNAPPPPLGDGEWHRHWFAVTRRECGA
;
A
#
# COMPACT_ATOMS: atom_id res chain seq x y z
N MET A 1 3.78 -13.02 -14.23
CA MET A 1 5.02 -12.25 -13.98
C MET A 1 5.13 -11.66 -12.57
N HIS A 2 4.03 -11.52 -11.80
CA HIS A 2 4.03 -10.92 -10.45
C HIS A 2 4.49 -11.82 -9.30
N LYS A 3 4.80 -13.10 -9.54
CA LYS A 3 5.28 -14.05 -8.50
C LYS A 3 6.56 -13.61 -7.77
N LYS A 4 7.19 -12.51 -8.20
CA LYS A 4 8.43 -11.95 -7.66
C LYS A 4 8.22 -10.66 -6.87
N ILE A 5 6.99 -10.14 -6.80
CA ILE A 5 6.67 -8.93 -6.01
C ILE A 5 6.12 -9.40 -4.67
N ALA A 6 6.73 -8.95 -3.58
CA ALA A 6 6.20 -9.13 -2.24
C ALA A 6 5.80 -7.78 -1.67
N VAL A 7 4.58 -7.71 -1.14
CA VAL A 7 4.00 -6.52 -0.50
C VAL A 7 3.77 -6.86 0.95
N THR A 8 4.45 -6.14 1.85
CA THR A 8 4.41 -6.42 3.28
C THR A 8 3.88 -5.19 4.01
N PRO A 9 2.78 -5.33 4.78
CA PRO A 9 2.31 -4.27 5.67
C PRO A 9 3.41 -3.92 6.66
N LEU A 10 3.73 -2.63 6.74
CA LEU A 10 4.90 -2.16 7.48
C LEU A 10 4.48 -1.33 8.68
N TRP A 11 3.62 -0.32 8.48
CA TRP A 11 3.22 0.60 9.54
C TRP A 11 1.93 1.35 9.25
N LYS A 12 1.31 1.94 10.27
CA LYS A 12 0.10 2.77 10.16
C LYS A 12 0.29 4.07 10.93
N GLY A 13 0.16 5.21 10.25
CA GLY A 13 0.30 6.55 10.83
C GLY A 13 0.97 7.55 9.87
N VAL A 14 1.33 8.74 10.37
CA VAL A 14 1.97 9.83 9.61
C VAL A 14 3.50 9.69 9.51
N ALA A 15 4.11 9.94 8.36
CA ALA A 15 5.56 9.69 8.15
C ALA A 15 6.47 10.23 9.27
N SER A 16 6.13 11.38 9.87
CA SER A 16 6.87 12.02 10.96
C SER A 16 6.92 11.24 12.28
N THR A 17 5.99 10.31 12.51
CA THR A 17 5.95 9.47 13.72
C THR A 17 6.33 8.01 13.44
N MET A 18 6.84 7.73 12.23
CA MET A 18 7.29 6.39 11.87
C MET A 18 8.49 5.99 12.73
N PRO A 19 8.44 4.84 13.44
CA PRO A 19 9.58 4.37 14.22
C PRO A 19 10.84 4.14 13.38
N THR A 20 12.02 4.35 13.96
CA THR A 20 13.30 4.24 13.25
C THR A 20 13.58 2.83 12.72
N ASP A 21 13.14 1.79 13.42
CA ASP A 21 13.26 0.39 12.97
C ASP A 21 12.38 0.11 11.74
N VAL A 22 11.20 0.72 11.69
CA VAL A 22 10.29 0.66 10.55
C VAL A 22 10.89 1.39 9.34
N LEU A 23 11.46 2.57 9.55
CA LEU A 23 12.20 3.31 8.51
C LEU A 23 13.38 2.51 7.97
N ALA A 24 14.20 1.90 8.84
CA ALA A 24 15.34 1.08 8.45
C ALA A 24 14.91 -0.15 7.62
N ARG A 25 13.83 -0.85 8.01
CA ARG A 25 13.24 -1.92 7.20
C ARG A 25 12.76 -1.43 5.84
N GLY A 26 12.28 -0.20 5.78
CA GLY A 26 11.88 0.47 4.55
C GLY A 26 13.04 0.85 3.63
N GLN A 27 14.26 1.07 4.14
CA GLN A 27 15.43 1.42 3.31
C GLN A 27 15.88 0.28 2.39
N HIS A 28 15.52 -0.96 2.71
CA HIS A 28 15.83 -2.14 1.90
C HIS A 28 14.72 -2.49 0.90
N ALA A 29 13.70 -1.65 0.76
CA ALA A 29 12.52 -1.88 -0.08
C ALA A 29 12.00 -0.57 -0.70
N ALA A 30 11.12 -0.67 -1.70
CA ALA A 30 10.34 0.49 -2.11
C ALA A 30 9.21 0.71 -1.09
N LEU A 31 9.12 1.90 -0.51
CA LEU A 31 8.06 2.27 0.42
C LEU A 31 6.87 2.88 -0.32
N ILE A 32 5.69 2.31 -0.09
CA ILE A 32 4.41 2.83 -0.58
C ILE A 32 3.57 3.26 0.62
N SER A 33 2.93 4.42 0.52
CA SER A 33 1.90 4.85 1.46
C SER A 33 0.56 4.98 0.75
N VAL A 34 -0.48 4.41 1.34
CA VAL A 34 -1.87 4.59 0.91
C VAL A 34 -2.60 5.42 1.94
N SER A 35 -3.22 6.50 1.48
CA SER A 35 -4.08 7.33 2.33
C SER A 35 -5.46 6.67 2.50
N ILE A 36 -5.97 6.72 3.73
CA ILE A 36 -7.14 6.01 4.22
C ILE A 36 -8.08 7.00 4.91
N ALA A 37 -9.20 7.32 4.28
CA ALA A 37 -10.28 8.13 4.81
C ALA A 37 -11.09 7.37 5.88
N PRO A 38 -11.83 8.07 6.77
CA PRO A 38 -12.59 7.43 7.85
C PRO A 38 -13.65 6.43 7.40
N CYS A 39 -14.28 6.68 6.24
CA CYS A 39 -15.33 5.85 5.68
C CYS A 39 -14.80 4.79 4.69
N ASP A 40 -13.48 4.71 4.50
CA ASP A 40 -12.92 3.78 3.53
C ASP A 40 -13.24 2.33 3.88
N ARG A 41 -13.62 1.60 2.84
CA ARG A 41 -13.73 0.17 2.90
C ARG A 41 -12.41 -0.48 2.52
N VAL A 42 -12.25 -1.73 2.93
CA VAL A 42 -11.11 -2.57 2.52
C VAL A 42 -10.93 -2.58 1.00
N TRP A 43 -12.03 -2.57 0.24
CA TRP A 43 -12.00 -2.44 -1.22
C TRP A 43 -11.24 -1.19 -1.68
N SER A 44 -11.63 -0.01 -1.21
CA SER A 44 -11.02 1.27 -1.60
C SER A 44 -9.53 1.33 -1.25
N ALA A 45 -9.14 0.78 -0.10
CA ALA A 45 -7.74 0.69 0.29
C ALA A 45 -6.93 -0.24 -0.65
N ARG A 46 -7.54 -1.35 -1.11
CA ARG A 46 -6.91 -2.29 -2.06
C ARG A 46 -6.76 -1.68 -3.45
N GLU A 47 -7.76 -0.94 -3.93
CA GLU A 47 -7.68 -0.25 -5.23
C GLU A 47 -6.52 0.76 -5.23
N ARG A 48 -6.45 1.62 -4.21
CA ARG A 48 -5.34 2.58 -4.10
C ARG A 48 -3.99 1.91 -3.95
N LEU A 49 -3.91 0.80 -3.21
CA LEU A 49 -2.66 0.03 -3.10
C LEU A 49 -2.28 -0.60 -4.46
N ALA A 50 -3.24 -1.11 -5.22
CA ALA A 50 -2.98 -1.70 -6.53
C ALA A 50 -2.43 -0.65 -7.51
N ASP A 51 -3.03 0.54 -7.54
CA ASP A 51 -2.56 1.66 -8.38
C ASP A 51 -1.13 2.08 -8.02
N GLU A 52 -0.85 2.23 -6.72
CA GLU A 52 0.50 2.55 -6.26
C GLU A 52 1.52 1.46 -6.58
N LEU A 53 1.14 0.18 -6.47
CA LEU A 53 1.99 -0.94 -6.86
C LEU A 53 2.32 -0.92 -8.36
N VAL A 54 1.32 -0.61 -9.20
CA VAL A 54 1.54 -0.47 -10.64
C VAL A 54 2.50 0.69 -10.92
N ARG A 55 2.26 1.85 -10.30
CA ARG A 55 3.12 3.03 -10.43
C ARG A 55 4.57 2.74 -10.04
N VAL A 56 4.78 2.08 -8.90
CA VAL A 56 6.13 1.76 -8.40
C VAL A 56 6.82 0.66 -9.20
N CYS A 57 6.09 -0.36 -9.65
CA CYS A 57 6.70 -1.51 -10.34
C CYS A 57 6.88 -1.32 -11.85
N TYR A 58 6.05 -0.46 -12.48
CA TYR A 58 5.97 -0.31 -13.95
C TYR A 58 6.10 1.14 -14.43
N GLY A 59 6.16 2.11 -13.52
CA GLY A 59 6.28 3.54 -13.85
C GLY A 59 4.93 4.25 -13.98
N SER A 60 5.00 5.58 -13.99
CA SER A 60 3.80 6.45 -14.00
C SER A 60 3.24 6.69 -15.40
N ASP A 61 4.07 6.61 -16.44
CA ASP A 61 3.78 7.10 -17.81
C ASP A 61 2.95 6.12 -18.66
N MET A 62 2.31 5.15 -18.04
CA MET A 62 1.61 4.09 -18.74
C MET A 62 0.16 4.47 -19.11
N PRO A 63 -0.37 4.01 -20.26
CA PRO A 63 -1.78 4.20 -20.61
C PRO A 63 -2.74 3.62 -19.57
N GLU A 64 -3.90 4.25 -19.40
CA GLU A 64 -4.88 3.89 -18.37
C GLU A 64 -5.41 2.45 -18.51
N CYS A 65 -5.70 2.00 -19.73
CA CYS A 65 -6.17 0.64 -19.97
C CYS A 65 -5.17 -0.43 -19.47
N ASN A 66 -3.88 -0.18 -19.67
CA ASN A 66 -2.81 -1.07 -19.20
C ASN A 66 -2.66 -1.00 -17.68
N ARG A 67 -2.84 0.19 -17.08
CA ARG A 67 -2.82 0.39 -15.63
C ARG A 67 -3.92 -0.45 -14.96
N THR A 68 -5.15 -0.38 -15.45
CA THR A 68 -6.27 -1.16 -14.91
C THR A 68 -6.04 -2.66 -15.02
N ALA A 69 -5.57 -3.14 -16.18
CA ALA A 69 -5.25 -4.55 -16.37
C ALA A 69 -4.16 -5.04 -15.40
N LEU A 70 -3.10 -4.24 -15.21
CA LEU A 70 -2.03 -4.55 -14.27
C LEU A 70 -2.51 -4.49 -12.81
N ALA A 71 -3.34 -3.53 -12.43
CA ALA A 71 -3.94 -3.44 -11.11
C ALA A 71 -4.79 -4.69 -10.80
N CYS A 72 -5.58 -5.17 -11.77
CA CYS A 72 -6.31 -6.43 -11.63
C CYS A 72 -5.38 -7.63 -11.38
N MET A 73 -4.21 -7.68 -12.04
CA MET A 73 -3.24 -8.76 -11.82
C MET A 73 -2.56 -8.69 -10.43
N MET A 74 -2.57 -7.53 -9.76
CA MET A 74 -2.07 -7.37 -8.39
C MET A 74 -3.07 -7.78 -7.31
N ARG A 75 -4.31 -8.15 -7.68
CA ARG A 75 -5.41 -8.37 -6.72
C ARG A 75 -5.03 -9.27 -5.55
N ILE A 76 -4.40 -10.41 -5.81
CA ILE A 76 -4.03 -11.37 -4.76
C ILE A 76 -3.02 -10.75 -3.78
N LEU A 77 -2.06 -9.96 -4.27
CA LEU A 77 -1.06 -9.32 -3.43
C LEU A 77 -1.69 -8.27 -2.50
N VAL A 78 -2.61 -7.46 -3.03
CA VAL A 78 -3.29 -6.42 -2.23
C VAL A 78 -4.31 -7.01 -1.25
N GLU A 79 -4.95 -8.13 -1.59
CA GLU A 79 -5.83 -8.87 -0.66
C GLU A 79 -5.05 -9.44 0.53
N GLN A 80 -3.86 -9.95 0.30
CA GLN A 80 -2.97 -10.44 1.36
C GLN A 80 -2.41 -9.30 2.22
N ALA A 81 -2.03 -8.18 1.60
CA ALA A 81 -1.49 -7.02 2.31
C ALA A 81 -2.57 -6.24 3.09
N VAL A 82 -3.81 -6.21 2.60
CA VAL A 82 -4.94 -5.56 3.25
C VAL A 82 -6.03 -6.61 3.50
N PRO A 83 -5.93 -7.40 4.58
CA PRO A 83 -6.87 -8.47 4.87
C PRO A 83 -8.25 -7.93 5.28
N GLY A 84 -9.29 -8.76 5.10
CA GLY A 84 -10.67 -8.45 5.45
C GLY A 84 -11.65 -8.59 4.28
N LEU A 85 -12.94 -8.44 4.55
CA LEU A 85 -13.97 -8.45 3.51
C LEU A 85 -14.02 -7.10 2.79
N PRO A 86 -14.27 -7.05 1.47
CA PRO A 86 -14.30 -5.80 0.71
C PRO A 86 -15.22 -4.73 1.28
N SER A 87 -16.35 -5.13 1.89
CA SER A 87 -17.35 -4.25 2.48
C SER A 87 -17.05 -3.83 3.92
N GLN A 88 -16.01 -4.36 4.58
CA GLN A 88 -15.64 -3.94 5.92
C GLN A 88 -14.92 -2.60 5.89
N HIS A 89 -15.06 -1.82 6.96
CA HIS A 89 -14.22 -0.65 7.15
C HIS A 89 -12.77 -1.09 7.34
N VAL A 90 -11.84 -0.38 6.70
CA VAL A 90 -10.43 -0.67 6.85
C VAL A 90 -9.96 -0.29 8.26
N GLN A 91 -9.21 -1.18 8.91
CA GLN A 91 -8.80 -0.96 10.30
C GLN A 91 -7.77 0.17 10.44
N ARG A 92 -8.21 1.23 11.13
CA ARG A 92 -7.44 2.43 11.47
C ARG A 92 -6.73 2.23 12.81
N ASN A 93 -5.73 1.35 12.88
CA ASN A 93 -5.01 1.07 14.14
C ASN A 93 -4.01 2.19 14.54
N ALA A 94 -4.08 3.36 13.89
CA ALA A 94 -3.32 4.52 14.29
C ALA A 94 -4.20 5.42 15.18
N PRO A 95 -3.65 6.02 16.25
CA PRO A 95 -4.38 6.99 17.04
C PRO A 95 -4.92 8.11 16.14
N PRO A 96 -6.11 8.67 16.42
CA PRO A 96 -6.61 9.84 15.69
C PRO A 96 -5.53 10.93 15.66
N PRO A 97 -5.29 11.58 14.52
CA PRO A 97 -4.35 12.70 14.49
C PRO A 97 -4.81 13.77 15.49
N PRO A 98 -3.89 14.43 16.21
CA PRO A 98 -4.24 15.59 17.03
C PRO A 98 -4.90 16.64 16.12
N LEU A 99 -6.04 17.17 16.58
CA LEU A 99 -6.98 18.06 15.90
C LEU A 99 -6.40 18.89 14.73
N GLY A 100 -6.98 18.71 13.54
CA GLY A 100 -6.88 19.66 12.43
C GLY A 100 -6.14 19.18 11.19
N ASP A 101 -5.15 18.30 11.34
CA ASP A 101 -4.34 17.82 10.21
C ASP A 101 -4.86 16.48 9.67
N GLY A 102 -5.97 16.56 8.93
CA GLY A 102 -6.39 15.56 7.95
C GLY A 102 -6.98 14.27 8.53
N GLU A 103 -8.26 14.03 8.24
CA GLU A 103 -9.00 12.81 8.56
C GLU A 103 -8.40 11.51 7.99
N TRP A 104 -7.35 11.63 7.17
CA TRP A 104 -6.75 10.55 6.39
C TRP A 104 -5.56 9.94 7.12
N HIS A 105 -5.68 8.66 7.43
CA HIS A 105 -4.62 7.83 7.98
C HIS A 105 -3.74 7.32 6.85
N ARG A 106 -2.48 7.01 7.10
CA ARG A 106 -1.65 6.34 6.08
C ARG A 106 -1.32 4.93 6.50
N HIS A 107 -1.52 3.99 5.58
CA HIS A 107 -0.99 2.64 5.70
C HIS A 107 0.25 2.53 4.82
N TRP A 108 1.34 2.08 5.42
CA TRP A 108 2.64 1.95 4.79
C TRP A 108 2.93 0.50 4.48
N PHE A 109 3.46 0.26 3.28
CA PHE A 109 3.79 -1.06 2.77
C PHE A 109 5.21 -1.04 2.24
N ALA A 110 5.97 -2.08 2.57
CA ALA A 110 7.25 -2.36 1.94
C ALA A 110 7.01 -3.23 0.70
N VAL A 111 7.57 -2.84 -0.42
CA VAL A 111 7.50 -3.56 -1.69
C VAL A 111 8.90 -4.00 -2.07
N THR A 112 9.08 -5.30 -2.19
CA THR A 112 10.35 -5.89 -2.64
C THR A 112 10.12 -6.66 -3.93
N ARG A 113 11.07 -6.54 -4.85
CA ARG A 113 11.12 -7.37 -6.04
C ARG A 113 12.23 -8.38 -5.82
N ARG A 114 11.91 -9.67 -5.77
CA ARG A 114 12.94 -10.71 -5.83
C ARG A 114 13.58 -10.63 -7.20
N GLU A 115 14.84 -10.20 -7.27
CA GLU A 115 15.66 -10.40 -8.45
C GLU A 115 15.76 -11.91 -8.71
N CYS A 116 15.65 -12.33 -9.97
CA CYS A 116 16.07 -13.68 -10.30
C CYS A 116 17.58 -13.66 -10.16
N GLY A 117 18.10 -14.37 -9.16
CA GLY A 117 19.50 -14.79 -9.22
C GLY A 117 19.71 -15.66 -10.45
N ALA A 118 20.87 -15.45 -11.07
CA ALA A 118 21.44 -16.02 -12.30
C ALA A 118 21.09 -15.25 -13.58
#